data_AF-A0A250XTM5-F1
#
_entry.id   AF-A0A250XTM5-F1
#
_cell.length_a   1.000
_cell.length_b   1.000
_cell.length_c   1.000
_cell.angle_alpha   90.00
_cell.angle_beta   90.00
_cell.angle_gamma   90.00
#
_symmetry.space_group_name_H-M   'P 1'
#
loop_
_entity.id
_entity.type
_entity.pdbx_description
1 polymer ?
#
loop_
_entity_poly.entity_id
_entity_poly.type
_entity_poly.pdbx_seq_one_letter_code
_entity_poly.pdbx_strand_id
1 'polypeptide(L)'
;MHRDAKISTSKVKVQTWALPWAQAPALNLSSVYEKASIGDTLPQAYDSFTPKNAIKRRAGIILHPTSLPGPYGVGELGGEARLFVDWLVTAGMTCWQMLPLGPPDPMFYSPYSGTDANCGNPLIISIDELIQEGLIHAKDAPANVSVGNIDYPAVMAAKTPALRIAADRLLEDIKFKDLREEMIAFRKLNPWIEESAVFDVARNLPELSTMAWWDWPESLRFRDPEALKTFQEEHKQAIEEFIAIQFFFDRQWKAIRAYANSKGVDIIGDMPIYVGGHSADVWSNQDLFELGPTGLPANVSGVPPDAFSETGGRGVRAVGVGKL
;
A
#
# COMPACT_ATOMS: atom_id res chain seq x y z
N MET A 1 25.31 14.64 -48.38
CA MET A 1 26.42 15.38 -47.74
C MET A 1 26.44 14.98 -46.27
N HIS A 2 27.43 14.18 -45.89
CA HIS A 2 27.58 13.61 -44.54
C HIS A 2 27.65 14.70 -43.46
N ARG A 3 26.95 14.49 -42.35
CA ARG A 3 27.35 15.01 -41.04
C ARG A 3 27.14 13.95 -39.97
N ASP A 4 28.28 13.53 -39.44
CA ASP A 4 28.45 12.63 -38.31
C ASP A 4 27.85 13.23 -37.03
N ALA A 5 27.12 12.41 -36.27
CA ALA A 5 26.84 12.65 -34.86
C ALA A 5 27.36 11.46 -34.06
N LYS A 6 28.53 11.63 -33.44
CA LYS A 6 29.11 10.70 -32.47
C LYS A 6 28.34 10.79 -31.17
N ILE A 7 27.62 9.73 -30.80
CA ILE A 7 27.05 9.57 -29.45
C ILE A 7 28.13 8.98 -28.55
N SER A 8 28.55 9.76 -27.56
CA SER A 8 29.47 9.36 -26.50
C SER A 8 28.69 8.58 -25.44
N THR A 9 28.91 7.27 -25.35
CA THR A 9 28.34 6.45 -24.27
C THR A 9 29.24 6.53 -23.03
N SER A 10 28.91 7.42 -22.10
CA SER A 10 29.46 7.41 -20.75
C SER A 10 28.94 6.18 -20.00
N LYS A 11 29.87 5.30 -19.60
CA LYS A 11 29.58 4.10 -18.81
C LYS A 11 29.05 4.48 -17.42
N VAL A 12 27.77 4.25 -17.17
CA VAL A 12 27.19 4.27 -15.83
C VAL A 12 27.72 3.06 -15.05
N LYS A 13 28.47 3.29 -13.98
CA LYS A 13 28.90 2.24 -13.05
C LYS A 13 27.72 1.86 -12.16
N VAL A 14 27.16 0.67 -12.36
CA VAL A 14 26.23 0.04 -11.43
C VAL A 14 27.04 -0.54 -10.27
N GLN A 15 26.86 0.00 -9.05
CA GLN A 15 27.39 -0.61 -7.83
C GLN A 15 26.52 -1.81 -7.45
N THR A 16 27.05 -3.02 -7.63
CA THR A 16 26.45 -4.25 -7.15
C THR A 16 26.76 -4.45 -5.67
N TRP A 17 25.73 -4.51 -4.84
CA TRP A 17 25.83 -4.86 -3.42
C TRP A 17 26.08 -6.37 -3.30
N ALA A 18 27.21 -6.75 -2.71
CA ALA A 18 27.53 -8.14 -2.44
C ALA A 18 26.75 -8.63 -1.20
N LEU A 19 25.93 -9.67 -1.36
CA LEU A 19 25.26 -10.35 -0.25
C LEU A 19 26.27 -11.23 0.52
N PRO A 20 26.30 -11.20 1.86
CA PRO A 20 27.37 -11.80 2.68
C PRO A 20 27.38 -13.34 2.73
N TRP A 21 26.52 -14.04 2.00
CA TRP A 21 26.53 -15.51 1.92
C TRP A 21 27.36 -16.07 0.75
N ALA A 22 28.00 -15.22 -0.05
CA ALA A 22 28.75 -15.60 -1.25
C ALA A 22 30.24 -15.97 -1.00
N GLN A 23 30.57 -16.62 0.12
CA GLN A 23 31.95 -17.06 0.43
C GLN A 23 32.12 -18.59 0.44
N ALA A 24 31.49 -19.30 -0.49
CA ALA A 24 32.05 -20.57 -0.95
C ALA A 24 32.91 -20.26 -2.19
N PRO A 25 34.11 -20.85 -2.35
CA PRO A 25 34.90 -20.68 -3.57
C PRO A 25 34.09 -21.25 -4.74
N ALA A 26 33.37 -20.38 -5.44
CA ALA A 26 32.72 -20.74 -6.67
C ALA A 26 33.82 -20.99 -7.69
N LEU A 27 34.11 -22.26 -7.96
CA LEU A 27 34.80 -22.65 -9.19
C LEU A 27 34.06 -21.98 -10.35
N ASN A 28 34.71 -21.02 -11.00
CA ASN A 28 34.17 -20.27 -12.12
C ASN A 28 34.09 -21.20 -13.33
N LEU A 29 32.88 -21.71 -13.60
CA LEU A 29 32.60 -22.74 -14.61
C LEU A 29 32.76 -22.27 -16.06
N SER A 30 32.86 -20.96 -16.32
CA SER A 30 32.99 -20.48 -17.70
C SER A 30 34.32 -20.87 -18.34
N SER A 31 35.41 -20.94 -17.57
CA SER A 31 36.74 -21.20 -18.13
C SER A 31 37.05 -22.69 -18.36
N VAL A 32 36.32 -23.61 -17.70
CA VAL A 32 36.55 -25.06 -17.80
C VAL A 32 35.73 -25.68 -18.94
N TYR A 33 34.52 -25.16 -19.20
CA TYR A 33 33.61 -25.70 -20.20
C TYR A 33 33.70 -25.03 -21.57
N GLU A 34 34.42 -23.91 -21.73
CA GLU A 34 34.69 -23.31 -23.05
C GLU A 34 35.49 -24.23 -24.00
N LYS A 35 36.06 -25.34 -23.49
CA LYS A 35 36.94 -26.25 -24.25
C LYS A 35 36.50 -27.71 -24.29
N ALA A 36 35.41 -28.10 -23.62
CA ALA A 36 34.96 -29.49 -23.59
C ALA A 36 34.01 -29.78 -24.76
N SER A 37 34.28 -30.85 -25.49
CA SER A 37 33.45 -31.34 -26.59
C SER A 37 32.58 -32.52 -26.15
N ILE A 38 31.52 -32.81 -26.91
CA ILE A 38 30.68 -33.99 -26.69
C ILE A 38 31.54 -35.25 -26.84
N GLY A 39 31.62 -36.05 -25.77
CA GLY A 39 32.43 -37.27 -25.72
C GLY A 39 33.75 -37.13 -24.96
N ASP A 40 34.14 -35.92 -24.54
CA ASP A 40 35.33 -35.72 -23.71
C ASP A 40 35.15 -36.28 -22.30
N THR A 41 36.27 -36.68 -21.69
CA THR A 41 36.31 -37.05 -20.27
C THR A 41 36.03 -35.80 -19.43
N LEU A 42 35.06 -35.89 -18.53
CA LEU A 42 34.68 -34.79 -17.65
C LEU A 42 35.79 -34.53 -16.60
N PRO A 43 35.90 -33.30 -16.07
CA PRO A 43 36.88 -32.98 -15.04
C PRO A 43 36.75 -33.91 -13.83
N GLN A 44 37.87 -34.21 -13.15
CA GLN A 44 37.89 -35.10 -11.98
C GLN A 44 36.96 -34.67 -10.84
N ALA A 45 36.59 -33.39 -10.78
CA ALA A 45 35.64 -32.84 -9.81
C ALA A 45 34.16 -32.90 -10.26
N TYR A 46 33.84 -33.59 -11.37
CA TYR A 46 32.48 -33.62 -11.93
C TYR A 46 31.43 -34.11 -10.91
N ASP A 47 31.77 -35.13 -10.13
CA ASP A 47 30.85 -35.72 -9.14
C ASP A 47 30.60 -34.81 -7.92
N SER A 48 31.41 -33.74 -7.76
CA SER A 48 31.20 -32.73 -6.71
C SER A 48 30.17 -31.67 -7.09
N PHE A 49 29.70 -31.65 -8.34
CA PHE A 49 28.66 -30.73 -8.79
C PHE A 49 27.29 -31.21 -8.36
N THR A 50 26.89 -30.83 -7.15
CA THR A 50 25.52 -31.01 -6.70
C THR A 50 24.61 -29.91 -7.25
N PRO A 51 23.34 -30.21 -7.58
CA PRO A 51 22.37 -29.17 -7.88
C PRO A 51 22.35 -28.11 -6.79
N LYS A 52 22.45 -26.83 -7.18
CA LYS A 52 22.27 -25.71 -6.25
C LYS A 52 20.79 -25.64 -5.86
N ASN A 53 20.40 -26.39 -4.84
CA ASN A 53 19.04 -26.30 -4.30
C ASN A 53 18.91 -25.04 -3.46
N ALA A 54 18.34 -23.98 -4.05
CA ALA A 54 18.17 -22.68 -3.40
C ALA A 54 16.70 -22.32 -3.11
N ILE A 55 15.78 -23.28 -3.10
CA ILE A 55 14.41 -23.03 -2.61
C ILE A 55 14.34 -23.47 -1.15
N LYS A 56 14.50 -22.51 -0.24
CA LYS A 56 14.26 -22.74 1.19
C LYS A 56 12.75 -22.92 1.41
N ARG A 57 12.35 -24.06 1.97
CA ARG A 57 10.98 -24.27 2.44
C ARG A 57 10.68 -23.26 3.55
N ARG A 58 9.51 -22.64 3.48
CA ARG A 58 9.05 -21.62 4.43
C ARG A 58 7.61 -21.90 4.83
N ALA A 59 7.23 -21.42 6.00
CA ALA A 59 5.87 -21.44 6.51
C ALA A 59 5.50 -20.05 7.06
N GLY A 60 4.21 -19.76 7.12
CA GLY A 60 3.70 -18.49 7.57
C GLY A 60 2.23 -18.55 7.93
N ILE A 61 1.72 -17.42 8.41
CA ILE A 61 0.32 -17.25 8.81
C ILE A 61 -0.31 -16.13 7.98
N ILE A 62 -1.56 -16.36 7.58
CA ILE A 62 -2.43 -15.32 7.03
C ILE A 62 -3.20 -14.71 8.21
N LEU A 63 -2.95 -13.44 8.50
CA LEU A 63 -3.68 -12.69 9.53
C LEU A 63 -3.66 -11.21 9.13
N HIS A 64 -4.84 -10.61 8.90
CA HIS A 64 -4.88 -9.19 8.57
C HIS A 64 -4.69 -8.33 9.84
N PRO A 65 -4.00 -7.16 9.79
CA PRO A 65 -3.74 -6.36 11.00
C PRO A 65 -5.00 -5.97 11.77
N THR A 66 -6.15 -5.79 11.09
CA THR A 66 -7.42 -5.49 11.77
C THR A 66 -7.86 -6.58 12.73
N SER A 67 -7.40 -7.81 12.55
CA SER A 67 -7.73 -8.99 13.38
C SER A 67 -6.80 -9.15 14.58
N LEU A 68 -5.76 -8.33 14.70
CA LEU A 68 -4.95 -8.30 15.92
C LEU A 68 -5.80 -7.80 17.09
N PRO A 69 -5.50 -8.24 18.33
CA PRO A 69 -6.13 -7.64 19.51
C PRO A 69 -5.74 -6.16 19.62
N GLY A 70 -6.50 -5.42 20.43
CA GLY A 70 -6.21 -4.01 20.70
C GLY A 70 -7.33 -3.34 21.48
N PRO A 71 -7.05 -2.22 22.16
CA PRO A 71 -8.04 -1.55 23.00
C PRO A 71 -9.02 -0.69 22.20
N TYR A 72 -8.77 -0.40 20.92
CA TYR A 72 -9.52 0.59 20.14
C TYR A 72 -10.51 -0.03 19.13
N GLY A 73 -11.01 -1.23 19.41
CA GLY A 73 -12.05 -1.92 18.62
C GLY A 73 -11.57 -2.50 17.28
N VAL A 74 -10.31 -2.30 16.92
CA VAL A 74 -9.64 -2.86 15.74
C VAL A 74 -8.16 -3.08 16.06
N GLY A 75 -7.54 -4.10 15.44
CA GLY A 75 -6.09 -4.28 15.52
C GLY A 75 -5.32 -3.18 14.76
N GLU A 76 -4.12 -2.87 15.24
CA GLU A 76 -3.32 -1.73 14.78
C GLU A 76 -1.86 -2.11 14.49
N LEU A 77 -1.16 -1.25 13.75
CA LEU A 77 0.27 -1.35 13.43
C LEU A 77 1.17 -0.90 14.60
N GLY A 78 0.89 -1.39 15.81
CA GLY A 78 1.60 -1.01 17.03
C GLY A 78 2.20 -2.19 17.79
N GLY A 79 2.10 -2.16 19.12
CA GLY A 79 2.65 -3.17 20.01
C GLY A 79 2.18 -4.59 19.70
N GLU A 80 0.87 -4.77 19.46
CA GLU A 80 0.29 -6.09 19.16
C GLU A 80 0.79 -6.68 17.83
N ALA A 81 1.06 -5.84 16.82
CA ALA A 81 1.69 -6.29 15.58
C ALA A 81 3.13 -6.78 15.82
N ARG A 82 3.90 -6.10 16.69
CA ARG A 82 5.26 -6.54 17.06
C ARG A 82 5.23 -7.84 17.86
N LEU A 83 4.28 -7.98 18.80
CA LEU A 83 4.08 -9.22 19.56
C LEU A 83 3.70 -10.38 18.64
N PHE A 84 2.88 -10.14 17.62
CA PHE A 84 2.54 -11.15 16.63
C PHE A 84 3.78 -11.59 15.82
N VAL A 85 4.64 -10.64 15.42
CA VAL A 85 5.92 -10.96 14.77
C VAL A 85 6.82 -11.80 15.68
N ASP A 86 6.94 -11.44 16.96
CA ASP A 86 7.72 -12.23 17.92
C ASP A 86 7.15 -13.64 18.10
N TRP A 87 5.83 -13.78 18.13
CA TRP A 87 5.17 -15.07 18.15
C TRP A 87 5.48 -15.89 16.88
N LEU A 88 5.41 -15.29 15.69
CA LEU A 88 5.77 -15.97 14.43
C LEU A 88 7.19 -16.55 14.50
N VAL A 89 8.14 -15.78 15.01
CA VAL A 89 9.54 -16.23 15.19
C VAL A 89 9.59 -17.43 16.14
N THR A 90 8.92 -17.37 17.28
CA THR A 90 8.89 -18.48 18.25
C THR A 90 8.25 -19.74 17.68
N ALA A 91 7.29 -19.59 16.77
CA ALA A 91 6.64 -20.68 16.05
C ALA A 91 7.45 -21.19 14.84
N GLY A 92 8.62 -20.61 14.54
CA GLY A 92 9.45 -20.97 13.39
C GLY A 92 8.88 -20.52 12.03
N MET A 93 7.92 -19.59 12.05
CA MET A 93 7.33 -19.00 10.85
C MET A 93 8.23 -17.90 10.30
N THR A 94 8.32 -17.80 8.98
CA THR A 94 9.15 -16.83 8.27
C THR A 94 8.35 -15.94 7.33
N CYS A 95 7.02 -16.09 7.30
CA CYS A 95 6.14 -15.28 6.47
C CYS A 95 4.91 -14.83 7.25
N TRP A 96 4.50 -13.58 7.05
CA TRP A 96 3.22 -13.03 7.46
C TRP A 96 2.48 -12.52 6.23
N GLN A 97 1.38 -13.17 5.87
CA GLN A 97 0.54 -12.74 4.75
C GLN A 97 -0.65 -11.91 5.24
N MET A 98 -0.97 -10.86 4.51
CA MET A 98 -2.06 -9.94 4.78
C MET A 98 -2.95 -9.77 3.55
N LEU A 99 -4.20 -9.38 3.78
CA LEU A 99 -5.09 -8.82 2.77
C LEU A 99 -4.64 -7.39 2.36
N PRO A 100 -5.23 -6.78 1.31
CA PRO A 100 -4.91 -5.40 0.94
C PRO A 100 -5.07 -4.44 2.12
N LEU A 101 -4.17 -3.46 2.23
CA LEU A 101 -4.12 -2.52 3.37
C LEU A 101 -4.80 -1.18 3.09
N GLY A 102 -5.47 -1.05 1.93
CA GLY A 102 -6.14 0.17 1.52
C GLY A 102 -7.36 0.52 2.38
N PRO A 103 -7.77 1.79 2.39
CA PRO A 103 -9.01 2.20 3.05
C PRO A 103 -10.20 1.48 2.38
N PRO A 104 -10.98 0.67 3.11
CA PRO A 104 -12.07 -0.06 2.51
C PRO A 104 -13.27 0.86 2.25
N ASP A 105 -14.07 0.55 1.23
CA ASP A 105 -15.35 1.22 1.02
C ASP A 105 -16.30 1.02 2.23
N PRO A 106 -16.97 2.08 2.73
CA PRO A 106 -17.84 1.99 3.89
C PRO A 106 -19.10 1.13 3.73
N MET A 107 -19.47 0.71 2.52
CA MET A 107 -20.67 -0.10 2.31
C MET A 107 -20.52 -1.52 2.86
N PHE A 108 -19.32 -2.11 2.71
CA PHE A 108 -19.06 -3.50 3.08
C PHE A 108 -17.75 -3.70 3.85
N TYR A 109 -16.92 -2.66 3.96
CA TYR A 109 -15.62 -2.72 4.64
C TYR A 109 -14.67 -3.79 4.09
N SER A 110 -14.84 -4.16 2.81
CA SER A 110 -14.02 -5.16 2.14
C SER A 110 -12.65 -4.58 1.76
N PRO A 111 -11.53 -5.22 2.14
CA PRO A 111 -10.20 -4.84 1.69
C PRO A 111 -10.02 -4.88 0.16
N TYR A 112 -10.84 -5.64 -0.55
CA TYR A 112 -10.81 -5.77 -2.02
C TYR A 112 -11.72 -4.75 -2.73
N SER A 113 -12.39 -3.89 -1.97
CA SER A 113 -13.22 -2.80 -2.48
C SER A 113 -12.74 -1.49 -1.88
N GLY A 114 -11.43 -1.24 -2.01
CA GLY A 114 -10.79 -0.02 -1.53
C GLY A 114 -11.19 1.21 -2.33
N THR A 115 -11.16 2.36 -1.68
CA THR A 115 -11.46 3.66 -2.31
C THR A 115 -10.21 4.32 -2.91
N ASP A 116 -9.05 3.71 -2.68
CA ASP A 116 -7.75 4.10 -3.22
C ASP A 116 -6.84 2.86 -3.22
N ALA A 117 -6.08 2.65 -4.30
CA ALA A 117 -5.17 1.51 -4.45
C ALA A 117 -3.81 1.68 -3.76
N ASN A 118 -3.46 2.90 -3.34
CA ASN A 118 -2.14 3.28 -2.82
C ASN A 118 -2.19 3.69 -1.33
N CYS A 119 -3.25 4.36 -0.89
CA CYS A 119 -3.43 4.79 0.49
C CYS A 119 -3.40 3.60 1.46
N GLY A 120 -3.01 3.88 2.70
CA GLY A 120 -3.22 2.99 3.83
C GLY A 120 -4.54 3.23 4.53
N ASN A 121 -5.08 2.17 5.13
CA ASN A 121 -6.26 2.24 5.97
C ASN A 121 -5.95 3.00 7.28
N PRO A 122 -6.56 4.17 7.52
CA PRO A 122 -6.28 4.97 8.71
C PRO A 122 -6.70 4.26 10.01
N LEU A 123 -7.61 3.28 9.96
CA LEU A 123 -8.09 2.59 11.15
C LEU A 123 -7.04 1.69 11.79
N ILE A 124 -6.01 1.28 11.05
CA ILE A 124 -4.93 0.45 11.59
C ILE A 124 -3.71 1.28 12.05
N ILE A 125 -3.79 2.61 12.03
CA ILE A 125 -2.79 3.47 12.68
C ILE A 125 -2.90 3.29 14.19
N SER A 126 -1.78 2.99 14.85
CA SER A 126 -1.69 2.84 16.29
C SER A 126 -1.79 4.17 17.01
N ILE A 127 -2.81 4.30 17.85
CA ILE A 127 -3.01 5.45 18.74
C ILE A 127 -1.90 5.51 19.80
N ASP A 128 -1.51 4.36 20.35
CA ASP A 128 -0.46 4.30 21.38
C ASP A 128 0.89 4.81 20.86
N GLU A 129 1.27 4.49 19.62
CA GLU A 129 2.49 5.04 19.01
C GLU A 129 2.38 6.57 18.83
N LEU A 130 1.21 7.10 18.42
CA LEU A 130 1.00 8.55 18.33
C LEU A 130 1.06 9.24 19.71
N ILE A 131 0.62 8.58 20.80
CA ILE A 131 0.78 9.06 22.18
C ILE A 131 2.26 9.11 22.54
N GLN A 132 3.03 8.06 22.23
CA GLN A 132 4.45 7.96 22.54
C GLN A 132 5.27 9.03 21.81
N GLU A 133 4.92 9.33 20.56
CA GLU A 133 5.51 10.43 19.79
C GLU A 133 5.05 11.82 20.31
N GLY A 134 3.99 11.86 21.13
CA GLY A 134 3.41 13.07 21.71
C GLY A 134 2.50 13.83 20.75
N LEU A 135 2.16 13.23 19.60
CA LEU A 135 1.24 13.79 18.60
C LEU A 135 -0.19 13.83 19.12
N ILE A 136 -0.55 12.96 20.05
CA ILE A 136 -1.82 13.03 20.80
C ILE A 136 -1.55 12.91 22.29
N HIS A 137 -2.44 13.45 23.13
CA HIS A 137 -2.38 13.16 24.56
C HIS A 137 -3.29 11.98 24.90
N ALA A 138 -2.99 11.28 25.99
CA ALA A 138 -3.79 10.14 26.44
C ALA A 138 -5.27 10.48 26.69
N LYS A 139 -5.58 11.73 27.07
CA LYS A 139 -6.97 12.20 27.25
C LYS A 139 -7.75 12.34 25.94
N ASP A 140 -7.03 12.45 24.81
CA ASP A 140 -7.59 12.63 23.47
C ASP A 140 -7.67 11.27 22.74
N ALA A 141 -7.25 10.18 23.39
CA ALA A 141 -7.35 8.84 22.84
C ALA A 141 -8.80 8.35 22.82
N PRO A 142 -9.18 7.48 21.84
CA PRO A 142 -10.49 6.86 21.83
C PRO A 142 -10.74 6.05 23.11
N ALA A 143 -12.01 5.92 23.50
CA ALA A 143 -12.38 5.05 24.62
C ALA A 143 -12.02 3.59 24.31
N ASN A 144 -11.62 2.84 25.34
CA ASN A 144 -11.37 1.42 25.18
C ASN A 144 -12.66 0.67 24.85
N VAL A 145 -12.63 -0.14 23.81
CA VAL A 145 -13.72 -1.01 23.35
C VAL A 145 -13.30 -2.46 23.57
N SER A 146 -14.26 -3.32 23.92
CA SER A 146 -14.01 -4.74 24.09
C SER A 146 -13.53 -5.40 22.79
N VAL A 147 -12.57 -6.29 22.90
CA VAL A 147 -12.09 -7.11 21.77
C VAL A 147 -13.22 -8.00 21.25
N GLY A 148 -13.40 -8.06 19.93
CA GLY A 148 -14.45 -8.85 19.28
C GLY A 148 -14.56 -8.59 17.78
N ASN A 149 -15.75 -8.81 17.22
CA ASN A 149 -16.04 -8.41 15.83
C ASN A 149 -15.94 -6.89 15.70
N ILE A 150 -15.33 -6.43 14.61
CA ILE A 150 -15.10 -5.01 14.36
C ILE A 150 -16.43 -4.33 14.02
N ASP A 151 -16.83 -3.35 14.83
CA ASP A 151 -17.86 -2.36 14.47
C ASP A 151 -17.18 -1.20 13.75
N TYR A 152 -17.05 -1.31 12.42
CA TYR A 152 -16.34 -0.33 11.61
C TYR A 152 -16.90 1.11 11.76
N PRO A 153 -18.22 1.36 11.68
CA PRO A 153 -18.78 2.68 11.95
C PRO A 153 -18.37 3.25 13.31
N ALA A 154 -18.46 2.46 14.39
CA ALA A 154 -18.10 2.93 15.73
C ALA A 154 -16.58 3.21 15.84
N VAL A 155 -15.74 2.35 15.28
CA VAL A 155 -14.28 2.53 15.25
C VAL A 155 -13.90 3.78 14.45
N MET A 156 -14.50 4.01 13.28
CA MET A 156 -14.28 5.23 12.49
C MET A 156 -14.68 6.48 13.27
N ALA A 157 -15.87 6.48 13.88
CA ALA A 157 -16.37 7.61 14.66
C ALA A 157 -15.47 7.92 15.87
N ALA A 158 -14.89 6.89 16.49
CA ALA A 158 -14.02 7.06 17.65
C ALA A 158 -12.58 7.46 17.28
N LYS A 159 -12.02 6.88 16.20
CA LYS A 159 -10.61 7.09 15.82
C LYS A 159 -10.36 8.34 14.98
N THR A 160 -11.27 8.70 14.07
CA THR A 160 -11.08 9.84 13.16
C THR A 160 -10.79 11.15 13.90
N PRO A 161 -11.48 11.51 15.01
CA PRO A 161 -11.15 12.72 15.78
C PRO A 161 -9.73 12.69 16.34
N ALA A 162 -9.28 11.56 16.88
CA ALA A 162 -7.93 11.42 17.45
C ALA A 162 -6.85 11.56 16.37
N LEU A 163 -7.08 10.99 15.18
CA LEU A 163 -6.17 11.11 14.04
C LEU A 163 -6.08 12.55 13.52
N ARG A 164 -7.20 13.29 13.50
CA ARG A 164 -7.20 14.72 13.15
C ARG A 164 -6.43 15.57 14.18
N ILE A 165 -6.61 15.32 15.47
CA ILE A 165 -5.82 15.99 16.52
C ILE A 165 -4.32 15.74 16.32
N ALA A 166 -3.94 14.50 15.96
CA ALA A 166 -2.54 14.16 15.65
C ALA A 166 -2.02 14.94 14.44
N ALA A 167 -2.83 15.02 13.37
CA ALA A 167 -2.52 15.74 12.15
C ALA A 167 -2.36 17.25 12.40
N ASP A 168 -3.32 17.88 13.07
CA ASP A 168 -3.28 19.30 13.42
C ASP A 168 -2.01 19.63 14.22
N ARG A 169 -1.67 18.80 15.21
CA ARG A 169 -0.45 18.99 15.98
C ARG A 169 0.82 18.86 15.17
N LEU A 170 0.89 17.85 14.31
CA LEU A 170 2.01 17.73 13.37
C LEU A 170 2.12 19.02 12.54
N LEU A 171 0.99 19.51 12.01
CA LEU A 171 0.94 20.64 11.08
C LEU A 171 1.20 22.00 11.74
N GLU A 172 0.86 22.19 13.01
CA GLU A 172 0.89 23.50 13.69
C GLU A 172 2.03 23.65 14.69
N ASP A 173 2.29 22.63 15.52
CA ASP A 173 3.23 22.75 16.63
C ASP A 173 4.69 22.75 16.15
N ILE A 174 5.44 23.76 16.58
CA ILE A 174 6.87 23.92 16.26
C ILE A 174 7.70 22.72 16.73
N LYS A 175 7.26 22.02 17.78
CA LYS A 175 7.89 20.80 18.28
C LYS A 175 8.05 19.72 17.21
N PHE A 176 7.10 19.62 16.27
CA PHE A 176 7.09 18.61 15.22
C PHE A 176 7.66 19.12 13.89
N LYS A 177 8.49 20.17 13.89
CA LYS A 177 9.10 20.70 12.67
C LYS A 177 9.86 19.62 11.88
N ASP A 178 10.73 18.85 12.53
CA ASP A 178 11.53 17.83 11.84
C ASP A 178 10.64 16.72 11.27
N LEU A 179 9.59 16.34 12.02
CA LEU A 179 8.62 15.36 11.57
C LEU A 179 7.76 15.86 10.39
N ARG A 180 7.46 17.16 10.33
CA ARG A 180 6.86 17.80 9.14
C ARG A 180 7.79 17.78 7.93
N GLU A 181 9.10 17.96 8.12
CA GLU A 181 10.06 17.85 7.01
C GLU A 181 10.07 16.42 6.44
N GLU A 182 9.95 15.40 7.29
CA GLU A 182 9.76 14.01 6.86
C GLU A 182 8.42 13.81 6.12
N MET A 183 7.33 14.43 6.57
CA MET A 183 6.04 14.41 5.88
C MET A 183 6.13 15.05 4.48
N ILE A 184 6.85 16.17 4.35
CA ILE A 184 7.10 16.84 3.05
C ILE A 184 7.90 15.90 2.12
N ALA A 185 8.89 15.19 2.64
CA ALA A 185 9.63 14.20 1.87
C ALA A 185 8.75 13.01 1.44
N PHE A 186 7.88 12.53 2.33
CA PHE A 186 6.87 11.51 2.01
C PHE A 186 5.95 11.97 0.86
N ARG A 187 5.39 13.18 0.97
CA ARG A 187 4.50 13.78 -0.04
C ARG A 187 5.18 13.85 -1.42
N LYS A 188 6.45 14.27 -1.45
CA LYS A 188 7.25 14.34 -2.69
C LYS A 188 7.51 12.98 -3.34
N LEU A 189 7.70 11.93 -2.53
CA LEU A 189 7.95 10.57 -3.02
C LEU A 189 6.67 9.85 -3.48
N ASN A 190 5.50 10.36 -3.07
CA ASN A 190 4.20 9.75 -3.30
C ASN A 190 3.26 10.72 -4.04
N PRO A 191 3.51 11.04 -5.32
CA PRO A 191 2.73 12.04 -6.06
C PRO A 191 1.24 11.69 -6.21
N TRP A 192 0.86 10.41 -6.06
CA TRP A 192 -0.53 9.97 -6.04
C TRP A 192 -1.34 10.59 -4.89
N ILE A 193 -0.68 11.00 -3.79
CA ILE A 193 -1.34 11.47 -2.57
C ILE A 193 -2.19 12.73 -2.78
N GLU A 194 -1.81 13.60 -3.71
CA GLU A 194 -2.54 14.85 -3.96
C GLU A 194 -3.95 14.56 -4.49
N GLU A 195 -4.04 13.62 -5.44
CA GLU A 195 -5.30 13.23 -6.05
C GLU A 195 -6.16 12.43 -5.07
N SER A 196 -5.54 11.55 -4.29
CA SER A 196 -6.21 10.82 -3.22
C SER A 196 -6.80 11.77 -2.18
N ALA A 197 -6.06 12.81 -1.78
CA ALA A 197 -6.52 13.78 -0.80
C ALA A 197 -7.71 14.60 -1.30
N VAL A 198 -7.65 15.11 -2.54
CA VAL A 198 -8.76 15.86 -3.13
C VAL A 198 -10.00 14.96 -3.26
N PHE A 199 -9.82 13.73 -3.74
CA PHE A 199 -10.92 12.77 -3.88
C PHE A 199 -11.55 12.43 -2.52
N ASP A 200 -10.74 12.15 -1.49
CA ASP A 200 -11.22 11.81 -0.15
C ASP A 200 -11.97 12.98 0.49
N VAL A 201 -11.45 14.20 0.39
CA VAL A 201 -12.15 15.39 0.89
C VAL A 201 -13.48 15.56 0.15
N ALA A 202 -13.48 15.51 -1.19
CA ALA A 202 -14.68 15.67 -1.99
C ALA A 202 -15.77 14.65 -1.65
N ARG A 203 -15.43 13.35 -1.59
CA ARG A 203 -16.42 12.30 -1.26
C ARG A 203 -16.95 12.38 0.16
N ASN A 204 -16.28 13.08 1.07
CA ASN A 204 -16.73 13.25 2.45
C ASN A 204 -17.50 14.57 2.67
N LEU A 205 -17.64 15.41 1.65
CA LEU A 205 -18.50 16.59 1.72
C LEU A 205 -19.97 16.18 1.85
N PRO A 206 -20.78 16.82 2.73
CA PRO A 206 -22.17 16.45 2.95
C PRO A 206 -23.00 16.33 1.67
N GLU A 207 -22.82 17.26 0.73
CA GLU A 207 -23.52 17.34 -0.54
C GLU A 207 -23.08 16.30 -1.58
N LEU A 208 -21.89 15.69 -1.42
CA LEU A 208 -21.34 14.68 -2.33
C LEU A 208 -21.29 13.27 -1.73
N SER A 209 -21.42 13.14 -0.40
CA SER A 209 -21.18 11.90 0.36
C SER A 209 -22.08 10.72 0.03
N THR A 210 -23.21 10.97 -0.63
CA THR A 210 -24.15 9.93 -1.09
C THR A 210 -24.03 9.63 -2.58
N MET A 211 -23.15 10.36 -3.29
CA MET A 211 -22.96 10.28 -4.73
C MET A 211 -21.66 9.56 -5.08
N ALA A 212 -21.67 8.84 -6.19
CA ALA A 212 -20.42 8.43 -6.82
C ALA A 212 -19.84 9.60 -7.62
N TRP A 213 -18.53 9.54 -7.92
CA TRP A 213 -17.84 10.67 -8.55
C TRP A 213 -18.36 11.01 -9.95
N TRP A 214 -18.88 10.03 -10.69
CA TRP A 214 -19.52 10.24 -11.99
C TRP A 214 -20.90 10.91 -11.87
N ASP A 215 -21.38 11.20 -10.67
CA ASP A 215 -22.59 11.98 -10.39
C ASP A 215 -22.27 13.36 -9.79
N TRP A 216 -20.99 13.66 -9.48
CA TRP A 216 -20.55 14.97 -8.98
C TRP A 216 -20.74 16.10 -10.01
N PRO A 217 -20.72 17.38 -9.59
CA PRO A 217 -20.72 18.53 -10.50
C PRO A 217 -19.66 18.37 -11.61
N GLU A 218 -20.01 18.82 -12.82
CA GLU A 218 -19.20 18.60 -14.03
C GLU A 218 -17.74 19.05 -13.87
N SER A 219 -17.53 20.21 -13.24
CA SER A 219 -16.20 20.77 -13.00
C SER A 219 -15.32 19.87 -12.12
N LEU A 220 -15.88 19.21 -11.10
CA LEU A 220 -15.14 18.29 -10.23
C LEU A 220 -15.02 16.90 -10.85
N ARG A 221 -16.08 16.45 -11.52
CA ARG A 221 -16.15 15.15 -12.21
C ARG A 221 -15.11 15.04 -13.32
N PHE A 222 -15.02 16.06 -14.18
CA PHE A 222 -14.05 16.12 -15.28
C PHE A 222 -12.79 16.90 -14.93
N ARG A 223 -12.60 17.23 -13.64
CA ARG A 223 -11.33 17.73 -13.11
C ARG A 223 -10.87 19.00 -13.81
N ASP A 224 -11.80 19.95 -13.96
CA ASP A 224 -11.50 21.28 -14.48
C ASP A 224 -10.36 21.91 -13.65
N PRO A 225 -9.25 22.34 -14.27
CA PRO A 225 -8.08 22.79 -13.54
C PRO A 225 -8.33 24.01 -12.63
N GLU A 226 -9.21 24.93 -13.02
CA GLU A 226 -9.53 26.10 -12.21
C GLU A 226 -10.39 25.71 -11.02
N ALA A 227 -11.42 24.89 -11.24
CA ALA A 227 -12.27 24.37 -10.18
C ALA A 227 -11.49 23.53 -9.15
N LEU A 228 -10.57 22.67 -9.61
CA LEU A 228 -9.72 21.89 -8.70
C LEU A 228 -8.80 22.78 -7.88
N LYS A 229 -8.22 23.82 -8.49
CA LYS A 229 -7.38 24.77 -7.75
C LYS A 229 -8.18 25.50 -6.68
N THR A 230 -9.38 25.99 -7.01
CA THR A 230 -10.27 26.63 -6.04
C THR A 230 -10.65 25.66 -4.92
N PHE A 231 -11.02 24.42 -5.26
CA PHE A 231 -11.34 23.38 -4.29
C PHE A 231 -10.17 23.11 -3.32
N GLN A 232 -8.96 23.01 -3.86
CA GLN A 232 -7.74 22.81 -3.06
C GLN A 232 -7.46 23.98 -2.12
N GLU A 233 -7.71 25.23 -2.57
CA GLU A 233 -7.55 26.41 -1.73
C GLU A 233 -8.61 26.47 -0.61
N GLU A 234 -9.86 26.15 -0.93
CA GLU A 234 -10.99 26.14 0.01
C GLU A 234 -10.87 25.03 1.06
N HIS A 235 -10.37 23.87 0.67
CA HIS A 235 -10.26 22.69 1.53
C HIS A 235 -8.83 22.35 1.96
N LYS A 236 -7.92 23.34 1.88
CA LYS A 236 -6.48 23.16 2.15
C LYS A 236 -6.21 22.42 3.46
N GLN A 237 -6.88 22.81 4.55
CA GLN A 237 -6.66 22.19 5.86
C GLN A 237 -7.00 20.69 5.84
N ALA A 238 -8.16 20.31 5.31
CA ALA A 238 -8.57 18.91 5.24
C ALA A 238 -7.65 18.06 4.33
N ILE A 239 -7.12 18.66 3.27
CA ILE A 239 -6.13 18.01 2.39
C ILE A 239 -4.81 17.77 3.15
N GLU A 240 -4.31 18.77 3.88
CA GLU A 240 -3.08 18.61 4.69
C GLU A 240 -3.28 17.59 5.82
N GLU A 241 -4.45 17.57 6.46
CA GLU A 241 -4.81 16.56 7.47
C GLU A 241 -4.80 15.14 6.87
N PHE A 242 -5.39 14.94 5.70
CA PHE A 242 -5.38 13.66 5.00
C PHE A 242 -3.95 13.19 4.72
N ILE A 243 -3.10 14.07 4.20
CA ILE A 243 -1.69 13.76 3.90
C ILE A 243 -0.93 13.39 5.17
N ALA A 244 -1.14 14.12 6.27
CA ALA A 244 -0.53 13.83 7.56
C ALA A 244 -0.94 12.44 8.09
N ILE A 245 -2.23 12.07 7.96
CA ILE A 245 -2.74 10.77 8.37
C ILE A 245 -2.11 9.64 7.53
N GLN A 246 -2.01 9.82 6.21
CA GLN A 246 -1.34 8.85 5.33
C GLN A 246 0.17 8.74 5.62
N PHE A 247 0.80 9.84 6.02
CA PHE A 247 2.18 9.83 6.49
C PHE A 247 2.35 9.04 7.79
N PHE A 248 1.44 9.18 8.77
CA PHE A 248 1.46 8.36 9.99
C PHE A 248 1.35 6.87 9.65
N PHE A 249 0.43 6.50 8.75
CA PHE A 249 0.33 5.12 8.27
C PHE A 249 1.65 4.63 7.66
N ASP A 250 2.24 5.38 6.73
CA ASP A 250 3.48 5.00 6.05
C ASP A 250 4.63 4.77 7.03
N ARG A 251 4.77 5.65 8.04
CA ARG A 251 5.79 5.50 9.09
C ARG A 251 5.60 4.21 9.88
N GLN A 252 4.41 3.99 10.42
CA GLN A 252 4.13 2.82 11.25
C GLN A 252 4.24 1.53 10.45
N TRP A 253 3.73 1.52 9.21
CA TRP A 253 3.88 0.40 8.30
C TRP A 253 5.35 0.06 8.00
N LYS A 254 6.17 1.07 7.70
CA LYS A 254 7.62 0.89 7.50
C LYS A 254 8.29 0.37 8.77
N ALA A 255 7.89 0.84 9.94
CA ALA A 255 8.43 0.40 11.22
C ALA A 255 8.12 -1.08 11.50
N ILE A 256 6.88 -1.52 11.25
CA ILE A 256 6.48 -2.94 11.38
C ILE A 256 7.20 -3.81 10.35
N ARG A 257 7.28 -3.37 9.10
CA ARG A 257 8.01 -4.10 8.05
C ARG A 257 9.50 -4.24 8.39
N ALA A 258 10.13 -3.16 8.85
CA ALA A 258 11.53 -3.20 9.27
C ALA A 258 11.72 -4.14 10.46
N TYR A 259 10.80 -4.12 11.43
CA TYR A 259 10.81 -5.03 12.57
C TYR A 259 10.69 -6.50 12.14
N ALA A 260 9.69 -6.85 11.33
CA ALA A 260 9.49 -8.20 10.81
C ALA A 260 10.73 -8.69 10.05
N ASN A 261 11.27 -7.88 9.13
CA ASN A 261 12.45 -8.23 8.35
C ASN A 261 13.69 -8.43 9.24
N SER A 262 13.87 -7.60 10.29
CA SER A 262 14.98 -7.77 11.24
C SER A 262 14.93 -9.09 12.01
N LYS A 263 13.74 -9.71 12.09
CA LYS A 263 13.49 -11.01 12.73
C LYS A 263 13.47 -12.18 11.74
N GLY A 264 13.72 -11.92 10.44
CA GLY A 264 13.66 -12.93 9.40
C GLY A 264 12.25 -13.34 8.98
N VAL A 265 11.25 -12.48 9.25
CA VAL A 265 9.85 -12.66 8.82
C VAL A 265 9.58 -11.75 7.62
N ASP A 266 9.30 -12.34 6.47
CA ASP A 266 8.88 -11.60 5.28
C ASP A 266 7.38 -11.28 5.33
N ILE A 267 7.00 -10.09 4.92
CA ILE A 267 5.60 -9.69 4.76
C ILE A 267 5.15 -9.93 3.32
N ILE A 268 4.04 -10.64 3.15
CA ILE A 268 3.40 -10.90 1.86
C ILE A 268 2.13 -10.07 1.79
N GLY A 269 2.14 -9.05 0.94
CA GLY A 269 0.94 -8.25 0.65
C GLY A 269 0.04 -8.93 -0.39
N ASP A 270 -1.09 -8.30 -0.64
CA ASP A 270 -2.07 -8.70 -1.65
C ASP A 270 -2.49 -7.45 -2.44
N MET A 271 -2.57 -7.59 -3.76
CA MET A 271 -2.91 -6.52 -4.69
C MET A 271 -3.98 -7.02 -5.65
N PRO A 272 -5.23 -6.52 -5.53
CA PRO A 272 -6.28 -6.84 -6.47
C PRO A 272 -5.90 -6.42 -7.89
N ILE A 273 -6.27 -7.21 -8.90
CA ILE A 273 -5.99 -6.89 -10.31
C ILE A 273 -6.75 -5.64 -10.80
N TYR A 274 -7.94 -5.39 -10.24
CA TYR A 274 -8.77 -4.24 -10.56
C TYR A 274 -8.95 -3.32 -9.36
N VAL A 275 -9.18 -2.04 -9.63
CA VAL A 275 -9.52 -1.03 -8.63
C VAL A 275 -11.03 -0.78 -8.58
N GLY A 276 -11.51 -0.25 -7.46
CA GLY A 276 -12.92 0.14 -7.32
C GLY A 276 -13.29 1.28 -8.26
N GLY A 277 -14.48 1.24 -8.86
CA GLY A 277 -14.92 2.29 -9.79
C GLY A 277 -15.08 3.66 -9.13
N HIS A 278 -15.60 3.71 -7.91
CA HIS A 278 -15.65 4.94 -7.12
C HIS A 278 -14.38 5.08 -6.26
N SER A 279 -13.27 5.37 -6.93
CA SER A 279 -11.95 5.53 -6.30
C SER A 279 -11.22 6.76 -6.84
N ALA A 280 -10.21 7.22 -6.09
CA ALA A 280 -9.30 8.25 -6.57
C ALA A 280 -8.56 7.81 -7.83
N ASP A 281 -8.22 6.52 -7.94
CA ASP A 281 -7.50 5.94 -9.08
C ASP A 281 -8.26 6.14 -10.40
N VAL A 282 -9.56 5.79 -10.42
CA VAL A 282 -10.39 5.91 -11.62
C VAL A 282 -10.75 7.38 -11.88
N TRP A 283 -11.11 8.14 -10.84
CA TRP A 283 -11.48 9.54 -10.98
C TRP A 283 -10.34 10.39 -11.55
N SER A 284 -9.10 10.18 -11.10
CA SER A 284 -7.94 10.97 -11.53
C SER A 284 -7.29 10.46 -12.82
N ASN A 285 -7.54 9.21 -13.22
CA ASN A 285 -6.94 8.59 -14.41
C ASN A 285 -7.99 8.01 -15.38
N GLN A 286 -9.05 8.78 -15.66
CA GLN A 286 -10.21 8.34 -16.46
C GLN A 286 -9.82 7.70 -17.81
N ASP A 287 -8.77 8.20 -18.46
CA ASP A 287 -8.26 7.71 -19.75
C ASP A 287 -7.71 6.28 -19.73
N LEU A 288 -7.40 5.74 -18.54
CA LEU A 288 -6.92 4.35 -18.37
C LEU A 288 -8.05 3.32 -18.36
N PHE A 289 -9.30 3.75 -18.22
CA PHE A 289 -10.44 2.88 -17.96
C PHE A 289 -11.51 2.96 -19.06
N GLU A 290 -12.29 1.90 -19.23
CA GLU A 290 -13.43 1.90 -20.15
C GLU A 290 -14.64 2.62 -19.57
N LEU A 291 -14.66 3.95 -19.71
CA LEU A 291 -15.72 4.82 -19.19
C LEU A 291 -16.60 5.35 -20.33
N GLY A 292 -17.89 5.52 -20.04
CA GLY A 292 -18.83 6.21 -20.92
C GLY A 292 -18.67 7.74 -20.88
N PRO A 293 -19.46 8.49 -21.68
CA PRO A 293 -19.34 9.95 -21.78
C PRO A 293 -19.54 10.71 -20.46
N THR A 294 -20.22 10.10 -19.49
CA THR A 294 -20.49 10.69 -18.17
C THR A 294 -19.45 10.31 -17.11
N GLY A 295 -18.43 9.50 -17.46
CA GLY A 295 -17.48 8.90 -16.52
C GLY A 295 -17.96 7.59 -15.88
N LEU A 296 -19.23 7.19 -16.10
CA LEU A 296 -19.73 5.90 -15.60
C LEU A 296 -19.05 4.73 -16.34
N PRO A 297 -18.63 3.65 -15.64
CA PRO A 297 -18.03 2.49 -16.30
C PRO A 297 -18.94 1.89 -17.38
N ALA A 298 -18.43 1.79 -18.62
CA ALA A 298 -19.16 1.22 -19.74
C ALA A 298 -19.22 -0.32 -19.64
N ASN A 299 -18.11 -0.92 -19.22
CA ASN A 299 -17.99 -2.34 -18.89
C ASN A 299 -17.51 -2.51 -17.44
N VAL A 300 -17.87 -3.63 -16.82
CA VAL A 300 -17.39 -4.02 -15.49
C VAL A 300 -16.75 -5.40 -15.56
N SER A 301 -15.76 -5.62 -14.71
CA SER A 301 -15.12 -6.92 -14.58
C SER A 301 -16.09 -8.00 -14.10
N GLY A 302 -15.74 -9.26 -14.36
CA GLY A 302 -16.51 -10.43 -13.94
C GLY A 302 -15.85 -11.72 -14.38
N VAL A 303 -16.45 -12.84 -13.98
CA VAL A 303 -16.07 -14.19 -14.41
C VAL A 303 -17.28 -14.85 -15.09
N PRO A 304 -17.09 -15.56 -16.20
CA PRO A 304 -18.18 -16.25 -16.88
C PRO A 304 -18.70 -17.43 -16.03
N PRO A 305 -19.87 -17.99 -16.38
CA PRO A 305 -20.33 -19.26 -15.82
C PRO A 305 -19.29 -20.37 -15.93
N ASP A 306 -19.25 -21.23 -14.91
CA ASP A 306 -18.42 -22.43 -14.87
C ASP A 306 -19.15 -23.58 -14.18
N ALA A 307 -18.47 -24.72 -14.01
CA ALA A 307 -19.04 -25.91 -13.38
C ALA A 307 -19.44 -25.72 -11.90
N PHE A 308 -18.99 -24.64 -11.25
CA PHE A 308 -19.26 -24.32 -9.85
C PHE A 308 -20.25 -23.15 -9.69
N SER A 309 -20.44 -22.33 -10.73
CA SER A 309 -21.44 -21.24 -10.77
C SER A 309 -22.10 -21.13 -12.15
N GLU A 310 -23.39 -21.48 -12.22
CA GLU A 310 -24.18 -21.39 -13.45
C GLU A 310 -24.33 -19.96 -13.99
N THR A 311 -24.21 -18.95 -13.13
CA THR A 311 -24.33 -17.53 -13.50
C THR A 311 -23.00 -16.80 -13.59
N GLY A 312 -21.89 -17.46 -13.22
CA GLY A 312 -20.59 -16.82 -13.04
C GLY A 312 -20.62 -15.80 -11.89
N GLY A 313 -19.85 -14.72 -12.03
CA GLY A 313 -19.81 -13.62 -11.06
C GLY A 313 -19.65 -12.28 -11.76
N ARG A 314 -20.46 -11.28 -11.38
CA ARG A 314 -20.34 -9.92 -11.88
C ARG A 314 -19.65 -9.05 -10.83
N GLY A 315 -18.55 -8.40 -11.20
CA GLY A 315 -17.87 -7.43 -10.34
C GLY A 315 -18.77 -6.23 -10.06
N VAL A 316 -18.88 -5.85 -8.79
CA VAL A 316 -19.61 -4.64 -8.38
C VAL A 316 -18.70 -3.44 -8.66
N ARG A 317 -18.83 -2.86 -9.86
CA ARG A 317 -18.17 -1.60 -10.26
C ARG A 317 -16.64 -1.63 -10.32
N ALA A 318 -16.00 -2.79 -10.28
CA ALA A 318 -14.56 -2.91 -10.54
C ALA A 318 -14.32 -2.74 -12.05
N VAL A 319 -13.54 -1.71 -12.41
CA VAL A 319 -13.41 -1.23 -13.79
C VAL A 319 -12.15 -1.81 -14.43
N GLY A 320 -12.31 -2.39 -15.62
CA GLY A 320 -11.19 -2.90 -16.41
C GLY A 320 -10.37 -1.77 -17.06
N VAL A 321 -9.08 -2.03 -17.28
CA VAL A 321 -8.19 -1.16 -18.04
C VAL A 321 -8.55 -1.25 -19.53
N GLY A 322 -8.86 -0.12 -20.16
CA GLY A 322 -9.39 -0.08 -21.53
C GLY A 322 -8.35 -0.07 -22.64
N LYS A 323 -7.07 0.11 -22.30
CA LYS A 323 -5.96 0.10 -23.26
C LYS A 323 -4.76 -0.62 -22.64
N LEU A 324 -4.53 -1.86 -23.08
CA LEU A 324 -3.22 -2.52 -23.03
C LEU A 324 -2.62 -2.51 -24.44
#